data_AF-A0A2T9WLM2-F1
#
_entry.id   AF-A0A2T9WLM2-F1
#
_cell.length_a   1.000
_cell.length_b   1.000
_cell.length_c   1.000
_cell.angle_alpha   90.00
_cell.angle_beta   90.00
_cell.angle_gamma   90.00
#
_symmetry.space_group_name_H-M   'P 1'
#
loop_
_entity.id
_entity.type
_entity.pdbx_description
1 polymer ?
#
loop_
_entity_poly.entity_id
_entity_poly.type
_entity_poly.pdbx_seq_one_letter_code
_entity_poly.pdbx_strand_id
1 'polypeptide(L)'
;MADLKDDILNSEYKDRVLGIMEFKEKNENIMNLLKELIYYSSIMVRDDLFEKYKREIEVYKHWIIILSDFDLSSEEKIKLKASFLEKYLQKIKNEKLDIWLHVLLIEDIRNIAMDSRFELLDLLAIGNVIYDKGIFEIFRLTSVHKKLIIDILQKYVVAYVLAGSQVKGRSVESSDVDIYVVIDDTDVKQHTFEELKIKLMDLILNKAMEAKILVNSKKDLHPQVYTLTEFWLAMSESNPVIITFLRDGIPLYDRGMFIAWKQLLLKGIIKPSQEAANKYMTAAENALKEARNKLKNIINNLIIEDLAVAMVTSAQAVIMDSGLLPGDPKETPEMLKQLFVDKGILSMEYVNMLSEVWKMRKDFEHGKVNEYKYEDLMNVFEKAEKFISEMKNLKQIIDKENEKKIIDNYILIYEELKTKFQDLFNVEYKNYVKEKMPIEYNGLENLENDIKNY
;
A
#
# COMPACT_ATOMS: atom_id res chain seq x y z
N MET A 1 -38.49 -14.42 -15.23
CA MET A 1 -37.01 -14.44 -15.10
C MET A 1 -36.52 -13.38 -14.13
N ALA A 2 -36.92 -12.11 -14.29
CA ALA A 2 -36.74 -11.07 -13.27
C ALA A 2 -37.34 -11.52 -11.91
N ASP A 3 -38.53 -12.12 -11.96
CA ASP A 3 -39.27 -12.59 -10.77
C ASP A 3 -38.48 -13.54 -9.83
N LEU A 4 -37.85 -14.61 -10.35
CA LEU A 4 -37.13 -15.58 -9.50
C LEU A 4 -35.86 -14.99 -8.89
N LYS A 5 -35.09 -14.23 -9.68
CA LYS A 5 -33.90 -13.53 -9.18
C LYS A 5 -34.28 -12.55 -8.08
N ASP A 6 -35.26 -11.69 -8.36
CA ASP A 6 -35.65 -10.63 -7.44
C ASP A 6 -36.24 -11.22 -6.15
N ASP A 7 -36.97 -12.33 -6.21
CA ASP A 7 -37.42 -13.05 -5.02
C ASP A 7 -36.27 -13.63 -4.20
N ILE A 8 -35.23 -14.17 -4.85
CA ILE A 8 -34.04 -14.66 -4.15
C ILE A 8 -33.37 -13.50 -3.42
N LEU A 9 -33.16 -12.38 -4.12
CA LEU A 9 -32.45 -11.21 -3.61
C LEU A 9 -33.28 -10.35 -2.64
N ASN A 10 -34.59 -10.58 -2.52
CA ASN A 10 -35.46 -9.93 -1.54
C ASN A 10 -35.92 -10.88 -0.42
N SER A 11 -35.39 -12.10 -0.37
CA SER A 11 -35.70 -13.08 0.67
C SER A 11 -34.80 -12.97 1.90
N GLU A 12 -35.12 -13.77 2.92
CA GLU A 12 -34.27 -14.06 4.08
C GLU A 12 -32.87 -14.59 3.73
N TYR A 13 -32.64 -15.05 2.50
CA TYR A 13 -31.35 -15.57 2.05
C TYR A 13 -30.45 -14.52 1.39
N LYS A 14 -30.95 -13.30 1.14
CA LYS A 14 -30.26 -12.24 0.39
C LYS A 14 -28.80 -12.05 0.79
N ASP A 15 -28.53 -11.99 2.09
CA ASP A 15 -27.19 -11.70 2.60
C ASP A 15 -26.23 -12.86 2.36
N ARG A 16 -26.75 -14.09 2.29
CA ARG A 16 -25.99 -15.31 2.01
C ARG A 16 -25.75 -15.56 0.53
N VAL A 17 -26.55 -14.99 -0.39
CA VAL A 17 -26.34 -15.19 -1.83
C VAL A 17 -25.08 -14.45 -2.28
N LEU A 18 -24.07 -15.23 -2.70
CA LEU A 18 -22.80 -14.73 -3.23
C LEU A 18 -22.86 -14.52 -4.74
N GLY A 19 -23.61 -15.36 -5.45
CA GLY A 19 -23.78 -15.23 -6.89
C GLY A 19 -24.88 -16.12 -7.45
N ILE A 20 -25.48 -15.67 -8.55
CA ILE A 20 -26.41 -16.43 -9.39
C ILE A 20 -25.88 -16.43 -10.83
N MET A 21 -25.67 -17.61 -11.39
CA MET A 21 -25.20 -17.82 -12.76
C MET A 21 -26.17 -18.72 -13.52
N GLU A 22 -26.29 -18.51 -14.82
CA GLU A 22 -27.14 -19.26 -15.72
C GLU A 22 -26.37 -19.85 -16.89
N PHE A 23 -26.74 -21.08 -17.24
CA PHE A 23 -26.33 -21.75 -18.47
C PHE A 23 -27.54 -22.01 -19.35
N LYS A 24 -27.50 -21.46 -20.57
CA LYS A 24 -28.49 -21.72 -21.64
C LYS A 24 -27.94 -22.64 -22.74
N GLU A 25 -26.64 -22.63 -22.96
CA GLU A 25 -25.99 -23.33 -24.07
C GLU A 25 -25.53 -24.74 -23.69
N LYS A 26 -25.69 -25.67 -24.64
CA LYS A 26 -25.61 -27.12 -24.44
C LYS A 26 -24.52 -27.76 -25.30
N ASN A 27 -23.31 -27.22 -25.29
CA ASN A 27 -22.19 -28.04 -25.75
C ASN A 27 -22.12 -29.26 -24.82
N GLU A 28 -21.98 -30.45 -25.41
CA GLU A 28 -21.96 -31.74 -24.70
C GLU A 28 -21.00 -31.73 -23.49
N ASN A 29 -19.84 -31.07 -23.63
CA ASN A 29 -18.87 -30.94 -22.54
C ASN A 29 -19.43 -30.15 -21.34
N ILE A 30 -20.08 -29.01 -21.58
CA ILE A 30 -20.70 -28.20 -20.52
C ILE A 30 -21.83 -28.97 -19.86
N MET A 31 -22.63 -29.69 -20.64
CA MET A 31 -23.72 -30.52 -20.11
C MET A 31 -23.22 -31.66 -19.24
N ASN A 32 -22.10 -32.29 -19.59
CA ASN A 32 -21.47 -33.33 -18.76
C ASN A 32 -20.98 -32.75 -17.42
N LEU A 33 -20.34 -31.59 -17.43
CA LEU A 33 -19.91 -30.92 -16.20
C LEU A 33 -21.11 -30.51 -15.33
N LEU A 34 -22.18 -29.96 -15.94
CA LEU A 34 -23.42 -29.63 -15.21
C LEU A 34 -24.09 -30.86 -14.59
N LYS A 35 -24.05 -32.00 -15.30
CA LYS A 35 -24.52 -33.28 -14.75
C LYS A 35 -23.69 -33.64 -13.52
N GLU A 36 -22.37 -33.65 -13.62
CA GLU A 36 -21.50 -34.00 -12.49
C GLU A 36 -21.64 -33.03 -11.31
N LEU A 37 -21.93 -31.76 -11.57
CA LEU A 37 -22.18 -30.75 -10.53
C LEU A 37 -23.40 -31.11 -9.65
N ILE A 38 -24.35 -31.91 -10.16
CA ILE A 38 -25.53 -32.36 -9.38
C ILE A 38 -25.08 -33.09 -8.12
N TYR A 39 -24.01 -33.89 -8.18
CA TYR A 39 -23.45 -34.61 -7.04
C TYR A 39 -23.20 -33.68 -5.85
N TYR A 40 -22.56 -32.53 -6.12
CA TYR A 40 -22.22 -31.53 -5.10
C TYR A 40 -23.41 -30.63 -4.73
N SER A 41 -24.28 -30.28 -5.69
CA SER A 41 -25.41 -29.40 -5.40
C SER A 41 -26.59 -30.08 -4.70
N SER A 42 -26.60 -31.42 -4.66
CA SER A 42 -27.65 -32.20 -4.01
C SER A 42 -27.43 -32.35 -2.49
N ILE A 43 -28.51 -32.62 -1.74
CA ILE A 43 -28.45 -32.95 -0.30
C ILE A 43 -28.39 -34.47 -0.09
N MET A 44 -28.94 -35.23 -1.02
CA MET A 44 -28.90 -36.69 -1.04
C MET A 44 -28.36 -37.13 -2.40
N VAL A 45 -27.20 -37.77 -2.40
CA VAL A 45 -26.71 -38.49 -3.56
C VAL A 45 -27.62 -39.70 -3.76
N ARG A 46 -28.42 -39.67 -4.82
CA ARG A 46 -29.10 -40.88 -5.29
C ARG A 46 -28.67 -41.11 -6.72
N ASP A 47 -28.16 -42.30 -6.99
CA ASP A 47 -27.71 -42.70 -8.33
C ASP A 47 -28.86 -42.67 -9.37
N ASP A 48 -30.12 -42.77 -8.90
CA ASP A 48 -31.32 -42.78 -9.73
C ASP A 48 -31.81 -41.39 -10.18
N LEU A 49 -31.29 -40.29 -9.60
CA LEU A 49 -31.73 -38.93 -9.92
C LEU A 49 -31.49 -38.58 -11.40
N PHE A 50 -30.34 -38.99 -11.94
CA PHE A 50 -30.00 -38.74 -13.34
C PHE A 50 -30.89 -39.50 -14.30
N GLU A 51 -31.15 -40.78 -14.02
CA GLU A 51 -32.01 -41.61 -14.87
C GLU A 51 -33.46 -41.10 -14.84
N LYS A 52 -33.93 -40.68 -13.67
CA LYS A 52 -35.29 -40.23 -13.46
C LYS A 52 -35.60 -38.88 -14.10
N TYR A 53 -34.64 -37.94 -14.09
CA TYR A 53 -34.83 -36.56 -14.55
C TYR A 53 -33.95 -36.19 -15.76
N LYS A 54 -33.50 -37.19 -16.52
CA LYS A 54 -32.58 -37.01 -17.66
C LYS A 54 -33.08 -35.95 -18.64
N ARG A 55 -34.38 -35.99 -18.97
CA ARG A 55 -34.98 -35.07 -19.94
C ARG A 55 -34.97 -33.63 -19.41
N GLU A 56 -35.36 -33.43 -18.17
CA GLU A 56 -35.39 -32.11 -17.53
C GLU A 56 -33.98 -31.53 -17.45
N ILE A 57 -33.00 -32.32 -17.01
CA ILE A 57 -31.59 -31.93 -16.96
C ILE A 57 -31.07 -31.55 -18.36
N GLU A 58 -31.45 -32.28 -19.41
CA GLU A 58 -30.96 -31.98 -20.76
C GLU A 58 -31.71 -30.82 -21.44
N VAL A 59 -32.94 -30.52 -21.03
CA VAL A 59 -33.81 -29.53 -21.67
C VAL A 59 -33.78 -28.18 -20.95
N TYR A 60 -33.80 -28.16 -19.62
CA TYR A 60 -33.96 -26.96 -18.81
C TYR A 60 -32.71 -26.08 -18.79
N LYS A 61 -32.91 -24.81 -18.40
CA LYS A 61 -31.78 -23.90 -18.12
C LYS A 61 -31.21 -24.24 -16.76
N HIS A 62 -29.89 -24.24 -16.63
CA HIS A 62 -29.26 -24.49 -15.34
C HIS A 62 -28.97 -23.18 -14.64
N TRP A 63 -29.44 -23.05 -13.40
CA TRP A 63 -29.11 -21.94 -12.51
C TRP A 63 -28.19 -22.46 -11.41
N ILE A 64 -27.00 -21.86 -11.30
CA ILE A 64 -26.05 -22.12 -10.22
C ILE A 64 -26.12 -20.96 -9.23
N ILE A 65 -26.45 -21.27 -7.98
CA ILE A 65 -26.51 -20.33 -6.88
C ILE A 65 -25.45 -20.71 -5.86
N ILE A 66 -24.56 -19.77 -5.54
CA ILE A 66 -23.55 -19.94 -4.50
C ILE A 66 -24.01 -19.19 -3.25
N LEU A 67 -24.09 -19.91 -2.12
CA LEU A 67 -24.46 -19.39 -0.82
C LEU A 67 -23.27 -19.40 0.14
N SER A 68 -23.22 -18.39 1.00
CA SER A 68 -22.23 -18.27 2.08
C SER A 68 -22.62 -19.08 3.31
N ASP A 69 -21.68 -19.89 3.78
CA ASP A 69 -21.82 -20.80 4.93
C ASP A 69 -20.66 -20.69 5.94
N PHE A 70 -19.87 -19.61 5.90
CA PHE A 70 -18.66 -19.46 6.72
C PHE A 70 -18.93 -19.42 8.23
N ASP A 71 -20.10 -18.92 8.62
CA ASP A 71 -20.55 -18.72 10.01
C ASP A 71 -21.39 -19.90 10.55
N LEU A 72 -21.61 -20.94 9.76
CA LEU A 72 -22.55 -22.01 10.07
C LEU A 72 -21.86 -23.30 10.53
N SER A 73 -22.46 -23.97 11.52
CA SER A 73 -22.15 -25.35 11.88
C SER A 73 -22.61 -26.33 10.80
N SER A 74 -22.06 -27.56 10.80
CA SER A 74 -22.41 -28.58 9.81
C SER A 74 -23.92 -28.87 9.73
N GLU A 75 -24.64 -28.85 10.85
CA GLU A 75 -26.09 -29.05 10.87
C GLU A 75 -26.84 -27.87 10.24
N GLU A 76 -26.42 -26.64 10.54
CA GLU A 76 -27.04 -25.42 10.00
C GLU A 76 -26.83 -25.30 8.48
N LYS A 77 -25.69 -25.77 7.97
CA LYS A 77 -25.41 -25.81 6.53
C LYS A 77 -26.39 -26.69 5.77
N ILE A 78 -26.66 -27.89 6.30
CA ILE A 78 -27.64 -28.81 5.74
C ILE A 78 -29.03 -28.17 5.76
N LYS A 79 -29.41 -27.54 6.89
CA LYS A 79 -30.68 -26.83 7.02
C LYS A 79 -30.82 -25.69 6.01
N LEU A 80 -29.79 -24.85 5.87
CA LEU A 80 -29.78 -23.74 4.91
C LEU A 80 -30.00 -24.24 3.48
N LYS A 81 -29.23 -25.26 3.05
CA LYS A 81 -29.33 -25.82 1.70
C LYS A 81 -30.71 -26.45 1.48
N ALA A 82 -31.24 -27.17 2.48
CA ALA A 82 -32.55 -27.81 2.42
C ALA A 82 -33.70 -26.80 2.31
N SER A 83 -33.73 -25.81 3.19
CA SER A 83 -34.81 -24.81 3.21
C SER A 83 -34.78 -23.93 1.94
N PHE A 84 -33.59 -23.61 1.44
CA PHE A 84 -33.43 -22.87 0.19
C PHE A 84 -33.97 -23.69 -0.99
N LEU A 85 -33.52 -24.94 -1.14
CA LEU A 85 -33.99 -25.83 -2.21
C LEU A 85 -35.50 -26.05 -2.13
N GLU A 86 -36.06 -26.33 -0.94
CA GLU A 86 -37.50 -26.54 -0.77
C GLU A 86 -38.32 -25.33 -1.27
N LYS A 87 -37.96 -24.12 -0.81
CA LYS A 87 -38.67 -22.89 -1.17
C LYS A 87 -38.63 -22.63 -2.68
N TYR A 88 -37.45 -22.69 -3.28
CA TYR A 88 -37.30 -22.29 -4.68
C TYR A 88 -37.67 -23.39 -5.67
N LEU A 89 -37.58 -24.67 -5.31
CA LEU A 89 -38.17 -25.74 -6.12
C LEU A 89 -39.70 -25.67 -6.13
N GLN A 90 -40.34 -25.33 -5.00
CA GLN A 90 -41.79 -25.07 -4.96
C GLN A 90 -42.16 -23.89 -5.86
N LYS A 91 -41.41 -22.78 -5.80
CA LYS A 91 -41.65 -21.61 -6.66
C LYS A 91 -41.49 -21.95 -8.15
N ILE A 92 -40.38 -22.60 -8.54
CA ILE A 92 -40.12 -23.07 -9.91
C ILE A 92 -41.27 -23.94 -10.43
N LYS A 93 -41.78 -24.86 -9.60
CA LYS A 93 -42.91 -25.73 -9.94
C LYS A 93 -44.21 -24.95 -10.10
N ASN A 94 -44.54 -24.06 -9.17
CA ASN A 94 -45.79 -23.28 -9.18
C ASN A 94 -45.87 -22.33 -10.38
N GLU A 95 -44.74 -21.72 -10.74
CA GLU A 95 -44.62 -20.79 -11.87
C GLU A 95 -44.31 -21.49 -13.21
N LYS A 96 -44.16 -22.83 -13.20
CA LYS A 96 -43.83 -23.65 -14.37
C LYS A 96 -42.58 -23.14 -15.10
N LEU A 97 -41.52 -22.86 -14.35
CA LEU A 97 -40.24 -22.43 -14.90
C LEU A 97 -39.40 -23.64 -15.33
N ASP A 98 -38.89 -23.63 -16.56
CA ASP A 98 -37.97 -24.64 -17.07
C ASP A 98 -36.52 -24.39 -16.58
N ILE A 99 -36.33 -24.50 -15.26
CA ILE A 99 -35.05 -24.23 -14.58
C ILE A 99 -34.65 -25.46 -13.75
N TRP A 100 -33.42 -25.93 -13.98
CA TRP A 100 -32.72 -26.85 -13.10
C TRP A 100 -31.85 -26.06 -12.12
N LEU A 101 -32.07 -26.27 -10.82
CA LEU A 101 -31.45 -25.46 -9.77
C LEU A 101 -30.29 -26.21 -9.11
N HIS A 102 -29.09 -25.63 -9.19
CA HIS A 102 -27.91 -26.03 -8.43
C HIS A 102 -27.69 -25.04 -7.30
N VAL A 103 -27.67 -25.53 -6.06
CA VAL A 103 -27.34 -24.73 -4.88
C VAL A 103 -26.02 -25.26 -4.33
N LEU A 104 -25.00 -24.41 -4.26
CA LEU A 104 -23.68 -24.72 -3.74
C LEU A 104 -23.40 -23.84 -2.51
N LEU A 105 -22.87 -24.45 -1.46
CA LEU A 105 -22.22 -23.74 -0.37
C LEU A 105 -20.73 -23.52 -0.69
N ILE A 106 -20.02 -22.67 0.05
CA ILE A 106 -18.55 -22.58 -0.08
C ILE A 106 -17.89 -23.90 0.34
N GLU A 107 -18.49 -24.65 1.26
CA GLU A 107 -18.06 -26.02 1.55
C GLU A 107 -18.15 -26.94 0.32
N ASP A 108 -19.19 -26.82 -0.52
CA ASP A 108 -19.29 -27.63 -1.74
C ASP A 108 -18.18 -27.25 -2.73
N ILE A 109 -17.85 -25.96 -2.86
CA ILE A 109 -16.70 -25.49 -3.65
C ILE A 109 -15.39 -26.09 -3.14
N ARG A 110 -15.20 -26.15 -1.82
CA ARG A 110 -14.02 -26.79 -1.20
C ARG A 110 -13.99 -28.29 -1.48
N ASN A 111 -15.13 -28.97 -1.43
CA ASN A 111 -15.22 -30.40 -1.71
C ASN A 111 -14.86 -30.69 -3.17
N ILE A 112 -15.41 -29.93 -4.14
CA ILE A 112 -15.05 -30.03 -5.56
C ILE A 112 -13.53 -29.91 -5.74
N ALA A 113 -12.92 -28.92 -5.08
CA ALA A 113 -11.47 -28.70 -5.12
C ALA A 113 -10.67 -29.87 -4.52
N MET A 114 -11.11 -30.42 -3.38
CA MET A 114 -10.47 -31.54 -2.70
C MET A 114 -10.61 -32.86 -3.46
N ASP A 115 -11.70 -33.02 -4.21
CA ASP A 115 -11.95 -34.17 -5.10
C ASP A 115 -11.23 -34.05 -6.45
N SER A 116 -10.37 -33.02 -6.60
CA SER A 116 -9.60 -32.72 -7.83
C SER A 116 -10.49 -32.47 -9.07
N ARG A 117 -11.75 -32.08 -8.88
CA ARG A 117 -12.70 -31.82 -9.96
C ARG A 117 -12.60 -30.36 -10.44
N PHE A 118 -11.41 -29.92 -10.81
CA PHE A 118 -11.12 -28.51 -11.11
C PHE A 118 -11.91 -27.96 -12.31
N GLU A 119 -12.32 -28.83 -13.24
CA GLU A 119 -13.14 -28.46 -14.39
C GLU A 119 -14.53 -27.96 -13.97
N LEU A 120 -15.05 -28.43 -12.84
CA LEU A 120 -16.30 -27.92 -12.27
C LEU A 120 -16.13 -26.53 -11.66
N LEU A 121 -14.92 -26.16 -11.21
CA LEU A 121 -14.61 -24.80 -10.77
C LEU A 121 -14.41 -23.88 -11.98
N ASP A 122 -13.77 -24.38 -13.05
CA ASP A 122 -13.62 -23.64 -14.31
C ASP A 122 -14.96 -23.41 -15.01
N LEU A 123 -15.93 -24.31 -14.82
CA LEU A 123 -17.32 -24.10 -15.23
C LEU A 123 -17.88 -22.79 -14.64
N LEU A 124 -17.55 -22.46 -13.39
CA LEU A 124 -18.01 -21.23 -12.72
C LEU A 124 -17.39 -19.95 -13.31
N ALA A 125 -16.46 -20.05 -14.25
CA ALA A 125 -15.93 -18.89 -14.98
C ALA A 125 -16.75 -18.54 -16.23
N ILE A 126 -17.41 -19.52 -16.86
CA ILE A 126 -17.90 -19.36 -18.25
C ILE A 126 -19.39 -19.06 -18.38
N GLY A 127 -20.19 -19.25 -17.33
CA GLY A 127 -21.64 -19.05 -17.41
C GLY A 127 -22.08 -17.57 -17.49
N ASN A 128 -23.35 -17.38 -17.84
CA ASN A 128 -23.98 -16.06 -17.87
C ASN A 128 -24.29 -15.60 -16.43
N VAL A 129 -23.60 -14.56 -15.97
CA VAL A 129 -23.76 -14.05 -14.60
C VAL A 129 -25.04 -13.22 -14.50
N ILE A 130 -25.97 -13.64 -13.65
CA ILE A 130 -27.23 -12.92 -13.36
C ILE A 130 -27.06 -11.95 -12.19
N TYR A 131 -26.27 -12.37 -11.19
CA TYR A 131 -25.96 -11.62 -9.99
C TYR A 131 -24.60 -12.08 -9.45
N ASP A 132 -23.78 -11.15 -8.97
CA ASP A 132 -22.46 -11.48 -8.44
C ASP A 132 -22.03 -10.47 -7.37
N LYS A 133 -21.65 -10.97 -6.20
CA LYS A 133 -20.92 -10.19 -5.17
C LYS A 133 -19.39 -10.26 -5.38
N GLY A 134 -18.95 -10.80 -6.51
CA GLY A 134 -17.55 -10.91 -6.94
C GLY A 134 -17.01 -12.35 -6.98
N ILE A 135 -17.81 -13.36 -6.62
CA ILE A 135 -17.34 -14.76 -6.60
C ILE A 135 -17.10 -15.28 -8.02
N PHE A 136 -17.95 -14.96 -8.99
CA PHE A 136 -17.75 -15.40 -10.37
C PHE A 136 -16.67 -14.59 -11.08
N GLU A 137 -16.55 -13.30 -10.76
CA GLU A 137 -15.39 -12.49 -11.16
C GLU A 137 -14.07 -13.13 -10.71
N ILE A 138 -13.99 -13.58 -9.44
CA ILE A 138 -12.81 -14.29 -8.91
C ILE A 138 -12.55 -15.55 -9.71
N PHE A 139 -13.55 -16.43 -9.91
CA PHE A 139 -13.36 -17.66 -10.68
C PHE A 139 -12.90 -17.38 -12.11
N ARG A 140 -13.43 -16.35 -12.77
CA ARG A 140 -12.98 -15.92 -14.10
C ARG A 140 -11.52 -15.50 -14.10
N LEU A 141 -11.16 -14.59 -13.19
CA LEU A 141 -9.80 -14.06 -13.07
C LEU A 141 -8.79 -15.17 -12.78
N THR A 142 -9.08 -16.04 -11.81
CA THR A 142 -8.20 -17.16 -11.47
C THR A 142 -8.13 -18.19 -12.58
N SER A 143 -9.23 -18.49 -13.28
CA SER A 143 -9.23 -19.49 -14.37
C SER A 143 -8.38 -19.03 -15.55
N VAL A 144 -8.51 -17.77 -15.96
CA VAL A 144 -7.67 -17.19 -17.03
C VAL A 144 -6.21 -17.17 -16.63
N HIS A 145 -5.89 -16.66 -15.43
CA HIS A 145 -4.51 -16.61 -14.96
C HIS A 145 -3.87 -18.00 -14.82
N LYS A 146 -4.61 -18.95 -14.23
CA LYS A 146 -4.19 -20.36 -14.10
C LYS A 146 -3.86 -20.95 -15.46
N LYS A 147 -4.72 -20.75 -16.46
CA LYS A 147 -4.49 -21.24 -17.83
C LYS A 147 -3.23 -20.63 -18.45
N LEU A 148 -3.06 -19.32 -18.36
CA LEU A 148 -1.87 -18.63 -18.87
C LEU A 148 -0.56 -19.16 -18.29
N ILE A 149 -0.55 -19.48 -16.98
CA ILE A 149 0.63 -20.05 -16.33
C ILE A 149 0.85 -21.50 -16.76
N ILE A 150 -0.20 -22.32 -16.76
CA ILE A 150 -0.10 -23.74 -17.13
C ILE A 150 0.32 -23.90 -18.59
N ASP A 151 -0.14 -23.05 -19.51
CA ASP A 151 0.26 -23.13 -20.91
C ASP A 151 1.77 -22.91 -21.11
N ILE A 152 2.39 -22.09 -20.23
CA ILE A 152 3.82 -21.74 -20.29
C ILE A 152 4.68 -22.73 -19.50
N LEU A 153 4.31 -22.98 -18.23
CA LEU A 153 5.09 -23.77 -17.28
C LEU A 153 4.69 -25.24 -17.26
N GLN A 154 3.54 -25.59 -17.82
CA GLN A 154 3.06 -26.96 -18.02
C GLN A 154 3.20 -27.82 -16.75
N LYS A 155 3.96 -28.91 -16.87
CA LYS A 155 4.24 -29.84 -15.79
C LYS A 155 5.00 -29.20 -14.62
N TYR A 156 5.57 -28.00 -14.71
CA TYR A 156 6.27 -27.40 -13.56
C TYR A 156 5.30 -26.78 -12.56
N VAL A 157 4.06 -26.46 -12.94
CA VAL A 157 3.06 -26.00 -11.98
C VAL A 157 2.67 -27.18 -11.10
N VAL A 158 3.06 -27.17 -9.82
CA VAL A 158 2.68 -28.18 -8.83
C VAL A 158 1.24 -27.94 -8.39
N ALA A 159 0.95 -26.70 -7.99
CA ALA A 159 -0.36 -26.32 -7.49
C ALA A 159 -0.64 -24.84 -7.77
N TYR A 160 -1.91 -24.53 -8.00
CA TYR A 160 -2.45 -23.18 -8.07
C TYR A 160 -3.60 -23.10 -7.07
N VAL A 161 -3.50 -22.22 -6.08
CA VAL A 161 -4.40 -22.23 -4.93
C VAL A 161 -4.94 -20.84 -4.65
N LEU A 162 -6.27 -20.74 -4.50
CA LEU A 162 -6.95 -19.54 -4.03
C LEU A 162 -6.81 -19.43 -2.51
N ALA A 163 -6.48 -18.24 -2.02
CA ALA A 163 -6.17 -17.98 -0.63
C ALA A 163 -6.82 -16.69 -0.11
N GLY A 164 -6.38 -16.24 1.07
CA GLY A 164 -6.72 -14.90 1.58
C GLY A 164 -8.11 -14.76 2.20
N SER A 165 -8.64 -13.55 2.13
CA SER A 165 -9.94 -13.18 2.72
C SER A 165 -11.11 -13.86 2.01
N GLN A 166 -10.96 -14.17 0.71
CA GLN A 166 -11.97 -14.81 -0.13
C GLN A 166 -12.37 -16.20 0.38
N VAL A 167 -11.38 -17.00 0.76
CA VAL A 167 -11.60 -18.37 1.27
C VAL A 167 -11.99 -18.40 2.76
N LYS A 168 -11.95 -17.24 3.45
CA LYS A 168 -12.24 -17.09 4.89
C LYS A 168 -13.56 -16.38 5.17
N GLY A 169 -14.28 -15.91 4.15
CA GLY A 169 -15.53 -15.16 4.33
C GLY A 169 -15.35 -13.76 4.90
N ARG A 170 -14.15 -13.18 4.77
CA ARG A 170 -13.83 -11.82 5.25
C ARG A 170 -13.58 -10.83 4.12
N SER A 171 -13.96 -11.22 2.91
CA SER A 171 -13.79 -10.39 1.72
C SER A 171 -14.78 -9.23 1.70
N VAL A 172 -14.28 -8.06 1.34
CA VAL A 172 -15.07 -6.87 1.00
C VAL A 172 -14.91 -6.58 -0.50
N GLU A 173 -15.72 -5.68 -1.06
CA GLU A 173 -15.68 -5.38 -2.50
C GLU A 173 -14.29 -4.95 -2.99
N SER A 174 -13.57 -4.17 -2.19
CA SER A 174 -12.19 -3.72 -2.45
C SER A 174 -11.12 -4.77 -2.13
N SER A 175 -11.48 -5.96 -1.68
CA SER A 175 -10.50 -7.01 -1.38
C SER A 175 -9.90 -7.57 -2.66
N ASP A 176 -8.58 -7.68 -2.61
CA ASP A 176 -7.75 -8.37 -3.58
C ASP A 176 -8.04 -9.88 -3.62
N VAL A 177 -7.56 -10.51 -4.69
CA VAL A 177 -7.62 -11.95 -4.90
C VAL A 177 -6.24 -12.54 -4.66
N ASP A 178 -6.04 -13.03 -3.44
CA ASP A 178 -4.80 -13.72 -3.08
C ASP A 178 -4.77 -15.11 -3.70
N ILE A 179 -3.70 -15.41 -4.41
CA ILE A 179 -3.40 -16.75 -4.92
C ILE A 179 -1.96 -17.07 -4.60
N TYR A 180 -1.65 -18.35 -4.47
CA TYR A 180 -0.27 -18.79 -4.48
C TYR A 180 -0.07 -19.95 -5.44
N VAL A 181 1.10 -19.96 -6.04
CA VAL A 181 1.50 -20.92 -7.07
C VAL A 181 2.77 -21.60 -6.60
N VAL A 182 2.74 -22.94 -6.57
CA VAL A 182 3.91 -23.76 -6.25
C VAL A 182 4.49 -24.28 -7.56
N ILE A 183 5.77 -23.99 -7.81
CA ILE A 183 6.49 -24.39 -9.03
C ILE A 183 7.59 -25.38 -8.71
N ASP A 184 7.66 -26.47 -9.45
CA ASP A 184 8.66 -27.52 -9.33
C ASP A 184 10.03 -27.00 -9.80
N ASP A 185 10.99 -26.93 -8.88
CA ASP A 185 12.37 -26.49 -9.10
C ASP A 185 13.40 -27.64 -9.02
N THR A 186 12.93 -28.89 -8.91
CA THR A 186 13.79 -30.02 -8.54
C THR A 186 14.78 -30.46 -9.61
N ASP A 187 14.55 -30.09 -10.87
CA ASP A 187 15.42 -30.43 -12.01
C ASP A 187 16.23 -29.23 -12.54
N VAL A 188 16.22 -28.10 -11.84
CA VAL A 188 16.93 -26.87 -12.22
C VAL A 188 18.43 -27.04 -12.01
N LYS A 189 19.20 -26.90 -13.09
CA LYS A 189 20.67 -27.07 -13.09
C LYS A 189 21.47 -25.83 -13.50
N GLN A 190 20.82 -24.84 -14.10
CA GLN A 190 21.49 -23.72 -14.78
C GLN A 190 21.32 -22.36 -14.10
N HIS A 191 20.39 -22.24 -13.15
CA HIS A 191 20.11 -21.01 -12.42
C HIS A 191 20.35 -21.23 -10.93
N THR A 192 20.75 -20.18 -10.23
CA THR A 192 20.64 -20.18 -8.77
C THR A 192 19.16 -20.17 -8.38
N PHE A 193 18.84 -20.67 -7.18
CA PHE A 193 17.47 -20.66 -6.67
C PHE A 193 16.86 -19.25 -6.64
N GLU A 194 17.67 -18.25 -6.30
CA GLU A 194 17.27 -16.84 -6.22
C GLU A 194 16.92 -16.28 -7.61
N GLU A 195 17.78 -16.53 -8.62
CA GLU A 195 17.52 -16.09 -10.00
C GLU A 195 16.26 -16.72 -10.58
N LEU A 196 16.05 -18.02 -10.34
CA LEU A 196 14.86 -18.72 -10.79
C LEU A 196 13.61 -18.12 -10.16
N LYS A 197 13.64 -17.87 -8.85
CA LYS A 197 12.50 -17.31 -8.12
C LYS A 197 12.10 -15.94 -8.65
N ILE A 198 13.07 -15.05 -8.88
CA ILE A 198 12.81 -13.71 -9.44
C ILE A 198 12.15 -13.84 -10.82
N LYS A 199 12.70 -14.67 -11.71
CA LYS A 199 12.12 -14.88 -13.05
C LYS A 199 10.71 -15.45 -13.02
N LEU A 200 10.45 -16.44 -12.16
CA LEU A 200 9.11 -17.03 -11.99
C LEU A 200 8.13 -16.00 -11.43
N MET A 201 8.56 -15.19 -10.46
CA MET A 201 7.75 -14.13 -9.87
C MET A 201 7.38 -13.08 -10.93
N ASP A 202 8.34 -12.57 -11.70
CA ASP A 202 8.10 -11.61 -12.77
C ASP A 202 7.16 -12.18 -13.84
N LEU A 203 7.38 -13.43 -14.27
CA LEU A 203 6.50 -14.10 -15.23
C LEU A 203 5.05 -14.17 -14.71
N ILE A 204 4.86 -14.67 -13.49
CA ILE A 204 3.53 -14.89 -12.90
C ILE A 204 2.83 -13.55 -12.63
N LEU A 205 3.53 -12.53 -12.13
CA LEU A 205 2.97 -11.19 -11.93
C LEU A 205 2.53 -10.56 -13.25
N ASN A 206 3.33 -10.68 -14.31
CA ASN A 206 2.95 -10.18 -15.63
C ASN A 206 1.70 -10.90 -16.17
N LYS A 207 1.58 -12.21 -15.97
CA LYS A 207 0.38 -12.96 -16.36
C LYS A 207 -0.84 -12.62 -15.52
N ALA A 208 -0.68 -12.22 -14.26
CA ALA A 208 -1.76 -11.70 -13.45
C ALA A 208 -2.32 -10.39 -14.02
N MET A 209 -1.45 -9.47 -14.46
CA MET A 209 -1.86 -8.24 -15.13
C MET A 209 -2.58 -8.53 -16.46
N GLU A 210 -2.04 -9.44 -17.27
CA GLU A 210 -2.67 -9.88 -18.52
C GLU A 210 -4.06 -10.46 -18.28
N ALA A 211 -4.21 -11.34 -17.29
CA ALA A 211 -5.51 -11.93 -16.92
C ALA A 211 -6.53 -10.86 -16.48
N LYS A 212 -6.10 -9.86 -15.69
CA LYS A 212 -6.97 -8.75 -15.27
C LYS A 212 -7.52 -7.99 -16.47
N ILE A 213 -6.67 -7.70 -17.46
CA ILE A 213 -7.05 -7.00 -18.69
C ILE A 213 -8.01 -7.86 -19.53
N LEU A 214 -7.68 -9.14 -19.74
CA LEU A 214 -8.50 -10.05 -20.54
C LEU A 214 -9.90 -10.27 -19.96
N VAL A 215 -10.02 -10.33 -18.63
CA VAL A 215 -11.31 -10.50 -17.93
C VAL A 215 -12.04 -9.16 -17.76
N ASN A 216 -11.35 -8.03 -17.96
CA ASN A 216 -11.83 -6.70 -17.59
C ASN A 216 -12.27 -6.64 -16.11
N SER A 217 -11.45 -7.22 -15.23
CA SER A 217 -11.74 -7.32 -13.80
C SER A 217 -11.40 -6.03 -13.05
N LYS A 218 -12.26 -5.67 -12.09
CA LYS A 218 -11.99 -4.57 -11.15
C LYS A 218 -11.09 -4.99 -9.99
N LYS A 219 -10.94 -6.30 -9.77
CA LYS A 219 -10.12 -6.85 -8.69
C LYS A 219 -8.68 -7.04 -9.14
N ASP A 220 -7.76 -6.89 -8.21
CA ASP A 220 -6.35 -7.17 -8.40
C ASP A 220 -6.00 -8.58 -7.92
N LEU A 221 -5.29 -9.30 -8.77
CA LEU A 221 -4.78 -10.63 -8.45
C LEU A 221 -3.38 -10.49 -7.84
N HIS A 222 -3.20 -11.02 -6.64
CA HIS A 222 -1.95 -10.93 -5.89
C HIS A 222 -1.31 -12.33 -5.77
N PRO A 223 -0.54 -12.77 -6.79
CA PRO A 223 0.18 -14.03 -6.74
C PRO A 223 1.39 -14.00 -5.81
N GLN A 224 1.47 -15.00 -4.94
CA GLN A 224 2.69 -15.39 -4.25
C GLN A 224 3.28 -16.64 -4.91
N VAL A 225 4.57 -16.59 -5.24
CA VAL A 225 5.25 -17.68 -5.95
C VAL A 225 6.21 -18.38 -4.99
N TYR A 226 6.07 -19.69 -4.89
CA TYR A 226 6.94 -20.54 -4.10
C TYR A 226 7.54 -21.62 -4.99
N THR A 227 8.83 -21.91 -4.82
CA THR A 227 9.37 -23.14 -5.40
C THR A 227 8.95 -24.35 -4.56
N LEU A 228 8.93 -25.54 -5.16
CA LEU A 228 8.57 -26.78 -4.50
C LEU A 228 9.48 -27.04 -3.29
N THR A 229 10.79 -26.81 -3.47
CA THR A 229 11.78 -26.95 -2.39
C THR A 229 11.52 -25.98 -1.24
N GLU A 230 11.26 -24.70 -1.54
CA GLU A 230 10.95 -23.68 -0.52
C GLU A 230 9.64 -24.01 0.22
N PHE A 231 8.59 -24.35 -0.51
CA PHE A 231 7.28 -24.66 0.06
C PHE A 231 7.36 -25.89 0.96
N TRP A 232 8.05 -26.94 0.52
CA TRP A 232 8.25 -28.16 1.30
C TRP A 232 9.03 -27.89 2.59
N LEU A 233 10.15 -27.16 2.52
CA LEU A 233 10.94 -26.81 3.70
C LEU A 233 10.10 -26.01 4.69
N ALA A 234 9.44 -24.95 4.23
CA ALA A 234 8.62 -24.10 5.08
C ALA A 234 7.43 -24.85 5.69
N MET A 235 6.82 -25.79 4.96
CA MET A 235 5.80 -26.68 5.50
C MET A 235 6.37 -27.62 6.58
N SER A 236 7.54 -28.22 6.35
CA SER A 236 8.19 -29.12 7.32
C SER A 236 8.58 -28.42 8.62
N GLU A 237 8.90 -27.13 8.53
CA GLU A 237 9.17 -26.24 9.67
C GLU A 237 7.91 -25.59 10.24
N SER A 238 6.71 -26.02 9.83
CA SER A 238 5.43 -25.48 10.29
C SER A 238 5.32 -23.95 10.17
N ASN A 239 5.72 -23.39 9.03
CA ASN A 239 5.62 -21.96 8.79
C ASN A 239 4.17 -21.46 8.86
N PRO A 240 3.81 -20.48 9.73
CA PRO A 240 2.44 -20.04 9.93
C PRO A 240 1.73 -19.60 8.65
N VAL A 241 2.45 -18.96 7.73
CA VAL A 241 1.90 -18.53 6.43
C VAL A 241 1.58 -19.76 5.59
N ILE A 242 2.54 -20.67 5.42
CA ILE A 242 2.36 -21.90 4.64
C ILE A 242 1.30 -22.83 5.26
N ILE A 243 1.26 -22.95 6.58
CA ILE A 243 0.23 -23.73 7.30
C ILE A 243 -1.15 -23.10 7.11
N THR A 244 -1.26 -21.77 7.12
CA THR A 244 -2.52 -21.07 6.86
C THR A 244 -2.97 -21.27 5.41
N PHE A 245 -2.04 -21.16 4.46
CA PHE A 245 -2.28 -21.43 3.04
C PHE A 245 -2.78 -22.86 2.84
N LEU A 246 -2.09 -23.83 3.41
CA LEU A 246 -2.43 -25.24 3.30
C LEU A 246 -3.79 -25.56 3.93
N ARG A 247 -4.08 -25.01 5.12
CA ARG A 247 -5.35 -25.25 5.84
C ARG A 247 -6.54 -24.62 5.12
N ASP A 248 -6.43 -23.35 4.78
CA ASP A 248 -7.58 -22.53 4.37
C ASP A 248 -7.72 -22.45 2.83
N GLY A 249 -6.63 -22.69 2.09
CA GLY A 249 -6.58 -22.53 0.64
C GLY A 249 -7.47 -23.52 -0.13
N ILE A 250 -8.02 -23.06 -1.26
CA ILE A 250 -8.85 -23.85 -2.17
C ILE A 250 -8.04 -24.13 -3.44
N PRO A 251 -7.56 -25.37 -3.67
CA PRO A 251 -6.79 -25.67 -4.87
C PRO A 251 -7.68 -25.56 -6.10
N LEU A 252 -7.25 -24.78 -7.09
CA LEU A 252 -7.90 -24.66 -8.39
C LEU A 252 -7.18 -25.47 -9.47
N TYR A 253 -6.00 -25.99 -9.13
CA TYR A 253 -5.24 -27.00 -9.85
C TYR A 253 -4.20 -27.60 -8.90
N ASP A 254 -3.99 -28.91 -8.99
CA ASP A 254 -2.96 -29.65 -8.25
C ASP A 254 -2.52 -30.88 -9.06
N ARG A 255 -1.22 -31.15 -9.09
CA ARG A 255 -0.66 -32.40 -9.67
C ARG A 255 -0.67 -33.59 -8.68
N GLY A 256 -1.37 -33.45 -7.57
CA GLY A 256 -1.52 -34.48 -6.52
C GLY A 256 -0.64 -34.28 -5.29
N MET A 257 0.03 -33.12 -5.15
CA MET A 257 0.92 -32.84 -4.01
C MET A 257 0.21 -31.99 -2.96
N PHE A 258 -0.42 -30.90 -3.38
CA PHE A 258 -1.00 -29.94 -2.46
C PHE A 258 -2.17 -30.53 -1.65
N ILE A 259 -3.07 -31.26 -2.31
CA ILE A 259 -4.20 -31.92 -1.64
C ILE A 259 -3.68 -32.97 -0.64
N ALA A 260 -2.64 -33.72 -1.00
CA ALA A 260 -2.02 -34.69 -0.09
C ALA A 260 -1.43 -34.01 1.16
N TRP A 261 -0.67 -32.93 0.99
CA TRP A 261 -0.16 -32.14 2.12
C TRP A 261 -1.28 -31.59 3.00
N LYS A 262 -2.36 -31.10 2.39
CA LYS A 262 -3.52 -30.59 3.13
C LYS A 262 -4.19 -31.68 3.96
N GLN A 263 -4.34 -32.89 3.41
CA GLN A 263 -4.84 -34.03 4.16
C GLN A 263 -3.92 -34.43 5.31
N LEU A 264 -2.59 -34.39 5.13
CA LEU A 264 -1.63 -34.66 6.21
C LEU A 264 -1.75 -33.63 7.34
N LEU A 265 -1.96 -32.35 7.00
CA LEU A 265 -2.20 -31.28 7.98
C LEU A 265 -3.51 -31.51 8.74
N LEU A 266 -4.61 -31.78 8.02
CA LEU A 266 -5.93 -32.02 8.64
C LEU A 266 -5.95 -33.27 9.54
N LYS A 267 -5.12 -34.28 9.23
CA LYS A 267 -4.92 -35.48 10.07
C LYS A 267 -3.97 -35.25 11.25
N GLY A 268 -3.40 -34.04 11.41
CA GLY A 268 -2.47 -33.71 12.49
C GLY A 268 -1.10 -34.39 12.37
N ILE A 269 -0.72 -34.85 11.18
CA ILE A 269 0.58 -35.48 10.92
C ILE A 269 1.67 -34.42 10.80
N ILE A 270 1.39 -33.29 10.15
CA ILE A 270 2.26 -32.12 10.11
C ILE A 270 2.08 -31.37 11.45
N LYS A 271 3.01 -31.57 12.38
CA LYS A 271 2.96 -31.01 13.74
C LYS A 271 3.86 -29.78 13.87
N PRO A 272 3.42 -28.72 14.55
CA PRO A 272 4.31 -27.67 15.02
C PRO A 272 5.43 -28.28 15.88
N SER A 273 6.70 -28.02 15.53
CA SER A 273 7.85 -28.52 16.28
C SER A 273 8.37 -27.49 17.29
N GLN A 274 9.10 -27.94 18.33
CA GLN A 274 9.75 -27.02 19.27
C GLN A 274 10.81 -26.17 18.57
N GLU A 275 11.50 -26.73 17.58
CA GLU A 275 12.48 -26.04 16.75
C GLU A 275 11.82 -24.92 15.94
N ALA A 276 10.65 -25.16 15.37
CA ALA A 276 9.86 -24.14 14.69
C ALA A 276 9.48 -23.01 15.64
N ALA A 277 8.97 -23.33 16.84
CA ALA A 277 8.64 -22.34 17.86
C ALA A 277 9.85 -21.49 18.28
N ASN A 278 11.00 -22.12 18.51
CA ASN A 278 12.25 -21.44 18.85
C ASN A 278 12.73 -20.52 17.71
N LYS A 279 12.65 -20.96 16.45
CA LYS A 279 12.99 -20.15 15.28
C LYS A 279 12.13 -18.88 15.21
N TYR A 280 10.83 -18.98 15.50
CA TYR A 280 9.96 -17.81 15.57
C TYR A 280 10.30 -16.86 16.72
N MET A 281 10.67 -17.39 17.89
CA MET A 281 11.11 -16.55 19.00
C MET A 281 12.38 -15.78 18.62
N THR A 282 13.37 -16.43 18.03
CA THR A 282 14.59 -15.78 17.52
C THR A 282 14.27 -14.73 16.46
N ALA A 283 13.34 -15.01 15.55
CA ALA A 283 12.92 -14.04 14.53
C ALA A 283 12.24 -12.81 15.16
N ALA A 284 11.40 -13.00 16.19
CA ALA A 284 10.77 -11.91 16.93
C ALA A 284 11.79 -11.05 17.68
N GLU A 285 12.78 -11.67 18.33
CA GLU A 285 13.89 -10.97 18.99
C GLU A 285 14.72 -10.16 18.01
N ASN A 286 15.04 -10.73 16.84
CA ASN A 286 15.76 -10.02 15.78
C ASN A 286 14.96 -8.84 15.23
N ALA A 287 13.66 -9.01 14.98
CA ALA A 287 12.80 -7.92 14.53
C ALA A 287 12.75 -6.77 15.53
N LEU A 288 12.69 -7.07 16.84
CA LEU A 288 12.75 -6.06 17.89
C LEU A 288 14.12 -5.35 17.93
N LYS A 289 15.21 -6.10 17.78
CA LYS A 289 16.57 -5.55 17.72
C LYS A 289 16.75 -4.63 16.51
N GLU A 290 16.26 -5.03 15.35
CA GLU A 290 16.27 -4.22 14.13
C GLU A 290 15.45 -2.93 14.29
N ALA A 291 14.26 -3.01 14.88
CA ALA A 291 13.44 -1.84 15.16
C ALA A 291 14.17 -0.84 16.06
N ARG A 292 14.84 -1.32 17.12
CA ARG A 292 15.67 -0.47 18.00
C ARG A 292 16.84 0.17 17.25
N ASN A 293 17.55 -0.60 16.43
CA ASN A 293 18.66 -0.08 15.64
C ASN A 293 18.21 0.99 14.62
N LYS A 294 17.07 0.77 13.96
CA LYS A 294 16.47 1.75 13.04
C LYS A 294 16.13 3.05 13.77
N LEU A 295 15.45 2.96 14.91
CA LEU A 295 15.11 4.14 15.72
C LEU A 295 16.35 4.92 16.15
N LYS A 296 17.37 4.22 16.66
CA LYS A 296 18.68 4.79 17.01
C LYS A 296 19.31 5.54 15.85
N ASN A 297 19.38 4.91 14.68
CA ASN A 297 19.98 5.53 13.49
C ASN A 297 19.22 6.79 13.06
N ILE A 298 17.89 6.75 13.08
CA ILE A 298 17.05 7.92 12.75
C ILE A 298 17.33 9.06 13.74
N ILE A 299 17.30 8.79 15.05
CA ILE A 299 17.54 9.79 16.09
C ILE A 299 18.92 10.45 15.91
N ASN A 300 19.96 9.64 15.72
CA ASN A 300 21.31 10.15 15.53
C ASN A 300 21.39 11.03 14.27
N ASN A 301 20.87 10.56 13.13
CA ASN A 301 20.94 11.32 11.88
C ASN A 301 20.17 12.65 11.98
N LEU A 302 18.99 12.68 12.59
CA LEU A 302 18.21 13.91 12.76
C LEU A 302 18.99 14.97 13.57
N ILE A 303 19.67 14.56 14.65
CA ILE A 303 20.47 15.50 15.46
C ILE A 303 21.69 16.01 14.67
N ILE A 304 22.40 15.08 14.02
CA ILE A 304 23.75 15.32 13.49
C ILE A 304 23.70 15.95 12.10
N GLU A 305 22.89 15.40 11.20
CA GLU A 305 22.84 15.77 9.79
C GLU A 305 21.80 16.85 9.51
N ASP A 306 20.66 16.84 10.21
CA ASP A 306 19.58 17.76 9.92
C ASP A 306 19.59 18.99 10.84
N LEU A 307 19.42 18.79 12.15
CA LEU A 307 19.25 19.90 13.10
C LEU A 307 20.52 20.71 13.32
N ALA A 308 21.66 20.06 13.55
CA ALA A 308 22.94 20.76 13.71
C ALA A 308 23.32 21.57 12.46
N VAL A 309 23.06 21.03 11.26
CA VAL A 309 23.33 21.73 9.99
C VAL A 309 22.36 22.89 9.82
N ALA A 310 21.06 22.68 10.05
CA ALA A 310 20.07 23.76 9.93
C ALA A 310 20.42 24.95 10.83
N MET A 311 20.85 24.71 12.07
CA MET A 311 21.31 25.76 12.97
C MET A 311 22.54 26.50 12.41
N VAL A 312 23.60 25.78 12.01
CA VAL A 312 24.81 26.41 11.43
C VAL A 312 24.47 27.21 10.17
N THR A 313 23.69 26.65 9.25
CA THR A 313 23.33 27.31 8.00
C THR A 313 22.53 28.59 8.26
N SER A 314 21.60 28.58 9.22
CA SER A 314 20.86 29.79 9.60
C SER A 314 21.76 30.88 10.18
N ALA A 315 22.77 30.49 10.98
CA ALA A 315 23.77 31.42 11.50
C ALA A 315 24.66 32.00 10.40
N GLN A 316 25.14 31.15 9.50
CA GLN A 316 25.97 31.56 8.36
C GLN A 316 25.22 32.53 7.43
N ALA A 317 23.92 32.34 7.22
CA ALA A 317 23.11 33.27 6.42
C ALA A 317 23.11 34.68 7.02
N VAL A 318 22.93 34.80 8.34
CA VAL A 318 22.95 36.10 9.04
C VAL A 318 24.33 36.75 8.99
N ILE A 319 25.40 35.96 9.11
CA ILE A 319 26.78 36.44 8.94
C ILE A 319 27.00 37.01 7.53
N MET A 320 26.47 36.32 6.51
CA MET A 320 26.54 36.75 5.11
C MET A 320 25.78 38.05 4.87
N ASP A 321 24.61 38.23 5.47
CA ASP A 321 23.84 39.48 5.39
C ASP A 321 24.57 40.68 6.01
N SER A 322 25.50 40.42 6.92
CA SER A 322 26.40 41.44 7.47
C SER A 322 27.58 41.77 6.55
N GLY A 323 27.63 41.21 5.34
CA GLY A 323 28.66 41.46 4.33
C GLY A 323 29.95 40.65 4.53
N LEU A 324 29.94 39.63 5.38
CA LEU A 324 31.09 38.78 5.66
C LEU A 324 30.95 37.41 5.00
N LEU A 325 32.06 36.81 4.59
CA LEU A 325 32.04 35.41 4.16
C LEU A 325 31.77 34.51 5.37
N PRO A 326 30.94 33.47 5.23
CA PRO A 326 30.73 32.52 6.32
C PRO A 326 32.03 31.73 6.53
N GLY A 327 32.48 31.65 7.78
CA GLY A 327 33.60 30.79 8.17
C GLY A 327 33.19 29.33 8.23
N ASP A 328 34.13 28.48 8.66
CA ASP A 328 33.83 27.07 8.86
C ASP A 328 32.74 26.88 9.93
N PRO A 329 31.94 25.81 9.88
CA PRO A 329 30.90 25.54 10.88
C PRO A 329 31.39 25.59 12.34
N LYS A 330 32.66 25.23 12.59
CA LYS A 330 33.29 25.27 13.91
C LYS A 330 33.55 26.70 14.40
N GLU A 331 33.78 27.63 13.48
CA GLU A 331 34.09 29.03 13.75
C GLU A 331 32.82 29.88 13.86
N THR A 332 31.70 29.39 13.31
CA THR A 332 30.41 30.07 13.26
C THR A 332 29.92 30.59 14.63
N PRO A 333 30.04 29.84 15.75
CA PRO A 333 29.63 30.37 17.06
C PRO A 333 30.46 31.59 17.51
N GLU A 334 31.77 31.58 17.28
CA GLU A 334 32.64 32.69 17.66
C GLU A 334 32.38 33.91 16.77
N MET A 335 32.12 33.70 15.47
CA MET A 335 31.73 34.77 14.56
C MET A 335 30.41 35.43 15.00
N LEU A 336 29.38 34.65 15.35
CA LEU A 336 28.12 35.21 15.86
C LEU A 336 28.33 36.04 17.11
N LYS A 337 29.19 35.57 18.02
CA LYS A 337 29.51 36.28 19.24
C LYS A 337 30.13 37.65 18.95
N GLN A 338 31.19 37.68 18.15
CA GLN A 338 31.92 38.91 17.82
C GLN A 338 31.05 39.91 17.03
N LEU A 339 30.20 39.41 16.14
CA LEU A 339 29.40 40.26 15.26
C LEU A 339 28.15 40.82 15.93
N PHE A 340 27.51 40.04 16.81
CA PHE A 340 26.18 40.35 17.32
C PHE A 340 26.09 40.36 18.84
N VAL A 341 26.75 39.43 19.55
CA VAL A 341 26.67 39.37 21.02
C VAL A 341 27.49 40.49 21.67
N ASP A 342 28.73 40.69 21.24
CA ASP A 342 29.61 41.73 21.79
C ASP A 342 29.07 43.14 21.53
N LYS A 343 28.19 43.30 20.53
CA LYS A 343 27.47 44.53 20.21
C LYS A 343 26.11 44.64 20.90
N GLY A 344 25.71 43.65 21.70
CA GLY A 344 24.43 43.63 22.42
C GLY A 344 23.20 43.38 21.55
N ILE A 345 23.36 42.89 20.32
CA ILE A 345 22.28 42.63 19.36
C ILE A 345 21.69 41.22 19.55
N LEU A 346 22.53 40.25 19.93
CA LEU A 346 22.15 38.86 20.16
C LEU A 346 22.51 38.42 21.60
N SER A 347 21.67 37.59 22.21
CA SER A 347 21.99 36.96 23.50
C SER A 347 23.03 35.85 23.35
N MET A 348 23.95 35.73 24.31
CA MET A 348 24.94 34.65 24.38
C MET A 348 24.28 33.26 24.47
N GLU A 349 23.04 33.17 24.95
CA GLU A 349 22.28 31.92 25.04
C GLU A 349 22.19 31.21 23.68
N TYR A 350 21.93 31.93 22.59
CA TYR A 350 21.80 31.36 21.26
C TYR A 350 23.13 30.81 20.74
N VAL A 351 24.25 31.49 21.01
CA VAL A 351 25.59 30.99 20.67
C VAL A 351 25.91 29.70 21.44
N ASN A 352 25.48 29.61 22.70
CA ASN A 352 25.64 28.41 23.50
C ASN A 352 24.79 27.24 22.95
N MET A 353 23.55 27.49 22.54
CA MET A 353 22.70 26.47 21.91
C MET A 353 23.38 25.88 20.66
N LEU A 354 23.86 26.74 19.76
CA LEU A 354 24.57 26.30 18.54
C LEU A 354 25.83 25.50 18.88
N SER A 355 26.63 25.99 19.83
CA SER A 355 27.88 25.35 20.24
C SER A 355 27.65 23.96 20.84
N GLU A 356 26.61 23.80 21.65
CA GLU A 356 26.25 22.54 22.27
C GLU A 356 25.80 21.51 21.23
N VAL A 357 24.87 21.89 20.35
CA VAL A 357 24.36 20.98 19.31
C VAL A 357 25.46 20.61 18.32
N TRP A 358 26.32 21.56 17.94
CA TRP A 358 27.47 21.27 17.07
C TRP A 358 28.49 20.34 17.74
N LYS A 359 28.69 20.48 19.05
CA LYS A 359 29.53 19.58 19.83
C LYS A 359 28.93 18.17 19.87
N MET A 360 27.62 18.01 20.06
CA MET A 360 26.95 16.70 19.99
C MET A 360 27.23 16.03 18.64
N ARG A 361 27.10 16.76 17.54
CA ARG A 361 27.49 16.26 16.22
C ARG A 361 28.93 15.76 16.19
N LYS A 362 29.90 16.56 16.65
CA LYS A 362 31.33 16.20 16.63
C LYS A 362 31.67 15.04 17.55
N ASP A 363 31.05 14.97 18.71
CA ASP A 363 31.28 13.88 19.65
C ASP A 363 30.75 12.55 19.09
N PHE A 364 29.69 12.57 18.27
CA PHE A 364 29.26 11.38 17.52
C PHE A 364 30.17 11.05 16.33
N GLU A 365 30.55 12.02 15.49
CA GLU A 365 31.48 11.81 14.37
C GLU A 365 32.82 11.21 14.83
N HIS A 366 33.29 11.56 16.03
CA HIS A 366 34.52 11.04 16.62
C HIS A 366 34.32 9.75 17.45
N GLY A 367 33.10 9.19 17.49
CA GLY A 367 32.80 7.96 18.21
C GLY A 367 32.87 8.07 19.74
N LYS A 368 32.85 9.28 20.30
CA LYS A 368 32.77 9.49 21.75
C LYS A 368 31.37 9.19 22.28
N VAL A 369 30.35 9.44 21.44
CA VAL A 369 28.96 9.09 21.70
C VAL A 369 28.49 8.15 20.59
N ASN A 370 27.98 6.99 20.98
CA ASN A 370 27.49 5.98 20.03
C ASN A 370 25.97 6.05 19.81
N GLU A 371 25.25 6.78 20.66
CA GLU A 371 23.78 6.81 20.67
C GLU A 371 23.25 8.02 21.43
N TYR A 372 22.27 8.68 20.82
CA TYR A 372 21.39 9.64 21.46
C TYR A 372 20.02 9.02 21.74
N LYS A 373 19.36 9.50 22.79
CA LYS A 373 18.01 9.09 23.18
C LYS A 373 16.97 10.00 22.55
N TYR A 374 15.71 9.56 22.62
CA TYR A 374 14.58 10.35 22.16
C TYR A 374 14.49 11.71 22.89
N GLU A 375 14.78 11.74 24.18
CA GLU A 375 14.78 12.96 24.98
C GLU A 375 15.86 13.95 24.50
N ASP A 376 17.02 13.45 24.07
CA ASP A 376 18.08 14.28 23.50
C ASP A 376 17.61 14.92 22.19
N LEU A 377 16.93 14.16 21.32
CA LEU A 377 16.36 14.66 20.07
C LEU A 377 15.35 15.78 20.31
N MET A 378 14.42 15.59 21.25
CA MET A 378 13.38 16.59 21.55
C MET A 378 13.99 17.90 22.08
N ASN A 379 15.01 17.80 22.93
CA ASN A 379 15.75 18.95 23.43
C ASN A 379 16.49 19.69 22.31
N VAL A 380 17.11 18.97 21.36
CA VAL A 380 17.77 19.59 20.20
C VAL A 380 16.76 20.25 19.27
N PHE A 381 15.59 19.65 19.05
CA PHE A 381 14.52 20.27 18.28
C PHE A 381 14.10 21.62 18.87
N GLU A 382 13.83 21.66 20.18
CA GLU A 382 13.42 22.90 20.85
C GLU A 382 14.48 23.99 20.74
N LYS A 383 15.77 23.62 20.88
CA LYS A 383 16.90 24.55 20.68
C LYS A 383 16.98 25.05 19.24
N ALA A 384 16.85 24.15 18.26
CA ALA A 384 16.93 24.48 16.85
C ALA A 384 15.81 25.43 16.42
N GLU A 385 14.57 25.18 16.86
CA GLU A 385 13.42 26.05 16.55
C GLU A 385 13.60 27.46 17.13
N LYS A 386 13.97 27.56 18.41
CA LYS A 386 14.26 28.85 19.06
C LYS A 386 15.39 29.58 18.36
N PHE A 387 16.49 28.89 18.10
CA PHE A 387 17.67 29.46 17.46
C PHE A 387 17.38 29.98 16.04
N ILE A 388 16.75 29.15 15.20
CA ILE A 388 16.43 29.54 13.81
C ILE A 388 15.42 30.70 13.79
N SER A 389 14.45 30.71 14.70
CA SER A 389 13.52 31.84 14.84
C SER A 389 14.27 33.14 15.16
N GLU A 390 15.25 33.09 16.07
CA GLU A 390 16.05 34.26 16.39
C GLU A 390 16.94 34.69 15.22
N MET A 391 17.55 33.75 14.49
CA MET A 391 18.35 34.09 13.30
C MET A 391 17.51 34.79 12.22
N LYS A 392 16.23 34.40 12.07
CA LYS A 392 15.30 35.11 11.17
C LYS A 392 15.02 36.54 11.65
N ASN A 393 14.82 36.74 12.95
CA ASN A 393 14.61 38.08 13.52
C ASN A 393 15.86 38.94 13.32
N LEU A 394 17.04 38.39 13.61
CA LEU A 394 18.32 39.06 13.46
C LEU A 394 18.57 39.45 12.00
N LYS A 395 18.27 38.57 11.04
CA LYS A 395 18.31 38.89 9.61
C LYS A 395 17.44 40.10 9.28
N GLN A 396 16.18 40.15 9.73
CA GLN A 396 15.29 41.29 9.46
C GLN A 396 15.82 42.61 10.04
N ILE A 397 16.49 42.57 11.19
CA ILE A 397 17.13 43.74 11.78
C ILE A 397 18.26 44.24 10.88
N ILE A 398 19.13 43.34 10.42
CA ILE A 398 20.25 43.66 9.53
C ILE A 398 19.76 44.21 8.18
N ASP A 399 18.74 43.57 7.59
CA ASP A 399 18.16 44.00 6.32
C ASP A 399 17.67 45.46 6.42
N LYS A 400 16.96 45.81 7.51
CA LYS A 400 16.51 47.19 7.77
C LYS A 400 17.65 48.18 7.98
N GLU A 401 18.72 47.80 8.69
CA GLU A 401 19.89 48.65 8.86
C GLU A 401 20.61 48.90 7.53
N ASN A 402 20.69 47.87 6.67
CA ASN A 402 21.29 47.98 5.36
C ASN A 402 20.46 48.87 4.43
N GLU A 403 19.12 48.72 4.43
CA GLU A 403 18.20 49.61 3.72
C GLU A 403 18.38 51.07 4.18
N LYS A 404 18.46 51.29 5.50
CA LYS A 404 18.70 52.62 6.07
C LYS A 404 20.01 53.23 5.55
N LYS A 405 21.13 52.49 5.60
CA LYS A 405 22.43 52.96 5.10
C LYS A 405 22.39 53.29 3.60
N ILE A 406 21.65 52.51 2.81
CA ILE A 406 21.49 52.77 1.38
C ILE A 406 20.73 54.10 1.17
N ILE A 407 19.63 54.32 1.88
CA ILE A 407 18.87 55.56 1.82
C ILE A 407 19.72 56.76 2.29
N ASP A 408 20.44 56.63 3.41
CA ASP A 408 21.35 57.66 3.93
C ASP A 408 22.39 58.08 2.87
N ASN A 409 22.97 57.10 2.16
CA ASN A 409 23.92 57.36 1.07
C ASN A 409 23.26 58.08 -0.13
N TYR A 410 22.04 57.69 -0.52
CA TYR A 410 21.31 58.38 -1.59
C TYR A 410 20.97 59.82 -1.21
N ILE A 411 20.57 60.07 0.04
CA ILE A 411 20.33 61.42 0.56
C ILE A 411 21.62 62.25 0.49
N LEU A 412 22.76 61.69 0.92
CA LEU A 412 24.04 62.38 0.86
C LEU A 412 24.43 62.76 -0.59
N ILE A 413 24.31 61.81 -1.53
CA ILE A 413 24.60 62.05 -2.96
C ILE A 413 23.67 63.14 -3.51
N TYR A 414 22.38 63.10 -3.15
CA TYR A 414 21.41 64.09 -3.56
C TYR A 414 21.78 65.49 -3.06
N GLU A 415 22.12 65.65 -1.78
CA GLU A 415 22.53 66.94 -1.20
C GLU A 415 23.84 67.47 -1.81
N GLU A 416 24.82 66.59 -2.09
CA GLU A 416 26.05 66.97 -2.77
C GLU A 416 25.80 67.46 -4.21
N LEU A 417 24.95 66.76 -4.97
CA LEU A 417 24.59 67.15 -6.34
C LEU A 417 23.81 68.46 -6.36
N LYS A 418 22.86 68.63 -5.41
CA LYS A 418 22.10 69.86 -5.22
C LYS A 418 23.03 71.04 -4.93
N THR A 419 23.98 70.88 -4.01
CA THR A 419 24.96 71.93 -3.68
C THR A 419 25.80 72.31 -4.91
N LYS A 420 26.39 71.33 -5.61
CA LYS A 420 27.18 71.57 -6.83
C LYS A 420 26.37 72.29 -7.91
N PHE A 421 25.10 71.95 -8.08
CA PHE A 421 24.21 72.61 -9.03
C PHE A 421 24.04 74.10 -8.67
N GLN A 422 23.79 74.40 -7.39
CA GLN A 422 23.61 75.78 -6.92
C GLN A 422 24.87 76.62 -7.15
N ASP A 423 26.05 76.05 -6.92
CA ASP A 423 27.34 76.71 -7.16
C ASP A 423 27.57 77.00 -8.66
N LEU A 424 27.26 76.03 -9.53
CA LEU A 424 27.47 76.13 -10.98
C LEU A 424 26.58 77.18 -11.66
N PHE A 425 25.31 77.23 -11.27
CA PHE A 425 24.32 78.10 -11.90
C PHE A 425 24.04 79.39 -11.13
N ASN A 426 24.63 79.53 -9.93
CA ASN A 426 24.44 80.66 -9.02
C ASN A 426 22.96 80.99 -8.76
N VAL A 427 22.14 79.94 -8.62
CA VAL A 427 20.70 80.00 -8.38
C VAL A 427 20.31 78.96 -7.34
N GLU A 428 19.31 79.28 -6.51
CA GLU A 428 18.77 78.31 -5.57
C GLU A 428 18.07 77.16 -6.31
N TYR A 429 18.44 75.91 -5.99
CA TYR A 429 17.94 74.72 -6.72
C TYR A 429 16.42 74.66 -6.74
N LYS A 430 15.78 74.93 -5.59
CA LYS A 430 14.32 74.98 -5.45
C LYS A 430 13.69 76.02 -6.38
N ASN A 431 14.28 77.21 -6.50
CA ASN A 431 13.75 78.28 -7.37
C ASN A 431 13.95 77.94 -8.85
N TYR A 432 15.10 77.34 -9.20
CA TYR A 432 15.37 76.91 -10.57
C TYR A 432 14.39 75.83 -11.04
N VAL A 433 14.15 74.79 -10.23
CA VAL A 433 13.18 73.73 -10.55
C VAL A 433 11.77 74.31 -10.66
N LYS A 434 11.37 75.23 -9.75
CA LYS A 434 10.07 75.91 -9.81
C LYS A 434 9.84 76.66 -11.13
N GLU A 435 10.88 77.35 -11.61
CA GLU A 435 10.79 78.21 -12.81
C GLU A 435 10.89 77.40 -14.11
N LYS A 436 11.79 76.41 -14.16
CA LYS A 436 12.12 75.67 -15.40
C LYS A 436 11.42 74.32 -15.53
N MET A 437 11.02 73.71 -14.42
CA MET A 437 10.45 72.36 -14.35
C MET A 437 9.26 72.33 -13.36
N PRO A 438 8.17 73.09 -13.65
CA PRO A 438 7.08 73.31 -12.70
C PRO A 438 6.23 72.07 -12.41
N ILE A 439 6.24 71.06 -13.30
CA ILE A 439 5.50 69.80 -13.08
C ILE A 439 6.21 68.95 -12.02
N GLU A 440 7.54 68.96 -12.03
CA GLU A 440 8.42 68.21 -11.16
C GLU A 440 8.59 68.86 -9.78
N TYR A 441 8.26 70.15 -9.64
CA TYR A 441 8.40 70.92 -8.40
C TYR A 441 7.62 70.34 -7.21
N ASN A 442 6.39 69.86 -7.44
CA ASN A 442 5.59 69.25 -6.37
C ASN A 442 6.22 67.93 -5.87
N GLY A 443 6.84 67.16 -6.77
CA GLY A 443 7.57 65.94 -6.40
C GLY A 443 8.83 66.25 -5.60
N LEU A 444 9.53 67.34 -5.97
CA LEU A 444 10.69 67.84 -5.22
C LEU A 444 10.34 68.28 -3.80
N GLU A 445 9.22 69.00 -3.62
CA GLU A 445 8.80 69.47 -2.30
C GLU A 445 8.38 68.31 -1.38
N ASN A 446 7.70 67.29 -1.92
CA ASN A 446 7.41 66.07 -1.18
C ASN A 446 8.70 65.33 -0.80
N LEU A 447 9.65 65.17 -1.73
CA LEU A 447 10.94 64.53 -1.45
C LEU A 447 11.75 65.27 -0.38
N GLU A 448 11.83 66.60 -0.43
CA GLU A 448 12.53 67.40 0.60
C GLU A 448 11.85 67.29 1.98
N ASN A 449 10.52 67.14 2.02
CA ASN A 449 9.80 66.89 3.27
C ASN A 449 10.02 65.46 3.79
N ASP A 450 10.02 64.47 2.90
CA ASP A 450 10.28 63.07 3.25
C ASP A 450 11.71 62.90 3.78
N ILE A 451 12.71 63.53 3.16
CA ILE A 451 14.10 63.55 3.65
C ILE A 451 14.23 64.22 5.01
N LYS A 452 13.45 65.28 5.30
CA LYS A 452 13.46 65.94 6.61
C LYS A 452 12.80 65.13 7.72
N ASN A 453 11.87 64.25 7.36
CA ASN A 453 11.10 63.42 8.28
C ASN A 453 11.68 62.00 8.45
N TYR A 454 12.62 61.62 7.60
CA TYR A 454 13.43 60.40 7.66
C TYR A 454 14.62 60.60 8.63
#